data_AF-A0A352JGR6-F1
#
_entry.id   AF-A0A352JGR6-F1
#
_cell.length_a   1.000
_cell.length_b   1.000
_cell.length_c   1.000
_cell.angle_alpha   90.00
_cell.angle_beta   90.00
_cell.angle_gamma   90.00
#
_symmetry.space_group_name_H-M   'P 1'
#
loop_
_entity.id
_entity.type
_entity.pdbx_description
1 polymer ?
#
loop_
_entity_poly.entity_id
_entity_poly.type
_entity_poly.pdbx_seq_one_letter_code
_entity_poly.pdbx_strand_id
1 'polypeptide(L)'
;MKLQIILIGIVVIAVGMAITNPSKDRYIEYATEQFSETGKTSICAGENIPIAAQQSCKFVISQGKGVIKKVVNNSTKQQNFILFSLYETDLPNKKVTTIAAFGNFHMLK
;
A
#
# COMPACT_ATOMS: atom_id res chain seq x y z
N MET A 1 21.27 36.06 6.24
CA MET A 1 21.76 35.08 5.24
C MET A 1 21.61 33.62 5.68
N LYS A 2 22.21 33.14 6.79
CA LYS A 2 22.12 31.72 7.20
C LYS A 2 20.69 31.19 7.38
N LEU A 3 19.81 31.95 8.04
CA LEU A 3 18.40 31.56 8.25
C LEU A 3 17.60 31.46 6.94
N GLN A 4 17.87 32.35 5.98
CA GLN A 4 17.19 32.33 4.67
C GLN A 4 17.58 31.09 3.85
N ILE A 5 18.86 30.68 3.90
CA ILE A 5 19.34 29.46 3.22
C ILE A 5 18.67 28.22 3.81
N ILE A 6 18.55 28.15 5.14
CA ILE A 6 17.86 27.04 5.83
C ILE A 6 16.39 26.97 5.42
N LEU A 7 15.68 28.11 5.41
CA LEU A 7 14.28 28.16 5.01
C LEU A 7 14.08 27.74 3.56
N ILE A 8 14.93 28.20 2.63
CA ILE A 8 14.89 27.77 1.22
C ILE A 8 15.11 26.27 1.12
N GLY A 9 16.08 25.71 1.85
CA GLY A 9 16.32 24.27 1.89
C GLY A 9 15.10 23.47 2.34
N ILE A 10 14.43 23.90 3.41
CA ILE A 10 13.20 23.25 3.91
C ILE A 10 12.08 23.30 2.87
N VAL A 11 11.89 24.45 2.22
CA VAL A 11 10.86 24.61 1.18
C VAL A 11 11.13 23.69 -0.01
N VAL A 12 12.37 23.60 -0.48
CA VAL A 12 12.76 22.70 -1.58
C VAL A 12 12.48 21.24 -1.23
N ILE A 13 12.82 20.83 0.00
CA ILE A 13 12.56 19.47 0.48
C ILE A 13 11.05 19.19 0.56
N ALA A 14 10.27 20.11 1.12
CA ALA A 14 8.82 19.98 1.23
C ALA A 14 8.14 19.88 -0.14
N VAL A 15 8.53 20.72 -1.10
CA VAL A 15 8.02 20.68 -2.48
C VAL A 15 8.43 19.37 -3.16
N GLY A 16 9.69 18.94 -3.00
CA GLY A 16 10.15 17.66 -3.53
C GLY A 16 9.32 16.49 -3.02
N MET A 17 9.00 16.46 -1.73
CA MET A 17 8.15 15.41 -1.15
C MET A 17 6.70 15.49 -1.63
N ALA A 18 6.13 16.70 -1.75
CA ALA A 18 4.77 16.87 -2.27
C ALA A 18 4.60 16.32 -3.69
N ILE A 19 5.64 16.44 -4.54
CA ILE A 19 5.61 15.99 -5.94
C ILE A 19 5.98 14.51 -6.08
N THR A 20 6.92 14.03 -5.27
CA THR A 20 7.43 12.64 -5.39
C THR A 20 6.58 11.62 -4.62
N ASN A 21 5.69 12.06 -3.73
CA ASN A 21 4.83 11.13 -3.01
C ASN A 21 3.92 10.35 -3.99
N PRO A 22 3.96 9.01 -3.95
CA PRO A 22 3.27 8.18 -4.93
C PRO A 22 1.74 8.36 -4.82
N SER A 23 1.07 8.29 -5.96
CA SER A 23 -0.38 8.51 -6.10
C SER A 23 -1.23 7.35 -5.56
N LYS A 24 -2.55 7.58 -5.41
CA LYS A 24 -3.51 6.54 -5.05
C LYS A 24 -3.51 5.37 -6.02
N ASP A 25 -3.40 5.61 -7.32
CA ASP A 25 -3.38 4.52 -8.31
C ASP A 25 -2.15 3.62 -8.13
N ARG A 26 -0.99 4.22 -7.88
CA ARG A 26 0.23 3.46 -7.53
C ARG A 26 0.07 2.70 -6.22
N TYR A 27 -0.59 3.31 -5.23
CA TYR A 27 -0.89 2.62 -3.97
C TYR A 27 -1.82 1.42 -4.20
N ILE A 28 -2.87 1.57 -5.01
CA ILE A 28 -3.81 0.48 -5.29
C ILE A 28 -3.09 -0.71 -5.91
N GLU A 29 -2.17 -0.48 -6.85
CA GLU A 29 -1.35 -1.55 -7.43
C GLU A 29 -0.44 -2.21 -6.40
N TYR A 30 0.29 -1.40 -5.63
CA TYR A 30 1.14 -1.88 -4.54
C TYR A 30 0.35 -2.71 -3.51
N ALA A 31 -0.75 -2.19 -3.00
CA ALA A 31 -1.58 -2.83 -1.98
C ALA A 31 -2.25 -4.09 -2.52
N THR A 32 -2.68 -4.10 -3.79
CA THR A 32 -3.20 -5.32 -4.44
C THR A 32 -2.17 -6.43 -4.42
N GLU A 33 -0.91 -6.12 -4.74
CA GLU A 33 0.17 -7.11 -4.70
C GLU A 33 0.41 -7.59 -3.26
N GLN A 34 0.57 -6.66 -2.31
CA GLN A 34 0.82 -7.00 -0.90
C GLN A 34 -0.29 -7.87 -0.31
N PHE A 35 -1.56 -7.56 -0.58
CA PHE A 35 -2.68 -8.35 -0.06
C PHE A 35 -2.83 -9.69 -0.77
N SER A 36 -2.53 -9.77 -2.07
CA SER A 36 -2.48 -11.04 -2.81
C SER A 36 -1.42 -11.96 -2.24
N GLU A 37 -0.20 -11.46 -2.04
CA GLU A 37 0.91 -12.25 -1.46
C GLU A 37 0.65 -12.63 0.00
N THR A 38 0.07 -11.71 0.77
CA THR A 38 -0.38 -12.03 2.14
C THR A 38 -1.42 -13.15 2.11
N GLY A 39 -2.44 -13.08 1.24
CA GLY A 39 -3.44 -14.14 1.12
C GLY A 39 -2.84 -15.50 0.74
N LYS A 40 -1.88 -15.52 -0.20
CA LYS A 40 -1.18 -16.75 -0.59
C LYS A 40 -0.38 -17.39 0.55
N THR A 41 0.16 -16.58 1.45
CA THR A 41 1.03 -17.04 2.54
C THR A 41 0.30 -17.26 3.86
N SER A 42 -0.84 -16.61 4.09
CA SER A 42 -1.61 -16.74 5.33
C SER A 42 -2.86 -17.62 5.20
N ILE A 43 -3.57 -17.55 4.07
CA ILE A 43 -4.81 -18.31 3.85
C ILE A 43 -4.49 -19.68 3.25
N CYS A 44 -3.60 -19.72 2.26
CA CYS A 44 -3.32 -20.95 1.51
C CYS A 44 -2.24 -21.85 2.13
N ALA A 45 -1.58 -21.44 3.22
CA ALA A 45 -0.40 -22.15 3.77
C ALA A 45 -0.67 -22.85 5.11
N GLY A 46 -1.92 -23.25 5.39
CA GLY A 46 -2.25 -24.00 6.60
C GLY A 46 -1.60 -25.40 6.62
N GLU A 47 -1.06 -25.81 7.77
CA GLU A 47 -0.37 -27.10 7.97
C GLU A 47 -1.25 -28.32 7.61
N ASN A 48 -2.57 -28.20 7.78
CA ASN A 48 -3.53 -29.26 7.50
C ASN A 48 -4.14 -29.20 6.08
N ILE A 49 -3.62 -28.34 5.19
CA ILE A 49 -4.13 -28.20 3.82
C ILE A 49 -3.26 -29.05 2.86
N PRO A 50 -3.84 -30.02 2.13
CA PRO A 50 -3.09 -30.80 1.13
C PRO A 50 -2.42 -29.91 0.08
N ILE A 51 -1.22 -30.29 -0.37
CA ILE A 51 -0.41 -29.50 -1.32
C ILE A 51 -1.21 -29.09 -2.57
N ALA A 52 -2.00 -30.00 -3.13
CA ALA A 52 -2.85 -29.71 -4.29
C ALA A 52 -3.89 -28.61 -4.01
N ALA A 53 -4.48 -28.59 -2.81
CA ALA A 53 -5.39 -27.55 -2.38
C ALA A 53 -4.66 -26.21 -2.11
N GLN A 54 -3.44 -26.24 -1.57
CA GLN A 54 -2.61 -25.03 -1.42
C GLN A 54 -2.28 -24.41 -2.79
N GLN A 55 -1.90 -25.22 -3.78
CA GLN A 55 -1.61 -24.77 -5.14
C GLN A 55 -2.84 -24.17 -5.81
N SER A 56 -3.99 -24.85 -5.67
CA SER A 56 -5.27 -24.37 -6.20
C SER A 56 -5.68 -23.03 -5.57
N CYS A 57 -5.53 -22.89 -4.25
CA CYS A 57 -5.78 -21.65 -3.53
C CYS A 57 -4.88 -20.51 -4.03
N LYS A 58 -3.57 -20.75 -4.14
CA LYS A 58 -2.62 -19.73 -4.66
C LYS A 58 -2.95 -19.32 -6.09
N PHE A 59 -3.37 -20.26 -6.93
CA PHE A 59 -3.82 -19.99 -8.29
C PHE A 59 -5.06 -19.11 -8.31
N VAL A 60 -6.08 -19.43 -7.51
CA VAL A 60 -7.32 -18.63 -7.40
C VAL A 60 -7.01 -17.19 -6.96
N ILE A 61 -6.14 -17.00 -5.96
CA ILE A 61 -5.73 -15.65 -5.53
C ILE A 61 -5.02 -14.90 -6.66
N SER A 62 -4.15 -15.58 -7.42
CA SER A 62 -3.43 -14.96 -8.54
C SER A 62 -4.38 -14.52 -9.66
N GLN A 63 -5.36 -15.35 -10.01
CA GLN A 63 -6.38 -15.01 -11.02
C GLN A 63 -7.35 -13.93 -10.51
N GLY A 64 -7.59 -13.90 -9.19
CA GLY A 64 -8.48 -12.97 -8.51
C GLY A 64 -7.91 -11.56 -8.31
N LYS A 65 -6.68 -11.26 -8.77
CA LYS A 65 -6.05 -9.94 -8.57
C LYS A 65 -6.92 -8.76 -9.03
N GLY A 66 -7.71 -8.91 -10.09
CA GLY A 66 -8.64 -7.86 -10.54
C GLY A 66 -9.76 -7.56 -9.52
N VAL A 67 -10.28 -8.60 -8.86
CA VAL A 67 -11.27 -8.45 -7.78
C VAL A 67 -10.62 -7.80 -6.56
N ILE A 68 -9.42 -8.25 -6.19
CA ILE A 68 -8.64 -7.65 -5.09
C ILE A 68 -8.40 -6.16 -5.36
N LYS A 69 -7.96 -5.80 -6.58
CA LYS A 69 -7.75 -4.40 -6.99
C LYS A 69 -9.00 -3.55 -6.82
N LYS A 70 -10.17 -4.07 -7.22
CA LYS A 70 -11.45 -3.39 -7.07
C LYS A 70 -11.83 -3.18 -5.60
N VAL A 71 -11.63 -4.20 -4.77
CA VAL A 71 -11.87 -4.10 -3.31
C VAL A 71 -10.94 -3.05 -2.70
N VAL A 72 -9.64 -3.10 -2.97
CA VAL A 72 -8.67 -2.11 -2.50
C VAL A 72 -9.09 -0.70 -2.92
N ASN A 73 -9.34 -0.47 -4.21
CA ASN A 73 -9.73 0.85 -4.69
C ASN A 73 -10.95 1.43 -3.98
N ASN A 74 -11.97 0.59 -3.77
CA ASN A 74 -13.23 1.00 -3.15
C ASN A 74 -13.12 1.18 -1.64
N SER A 75 -12.20 0.45 -1.00
CA SER A 75 -11.99 0.48 0.44
C SER A 75 -10.85 1.39 0.89
N THR A 76 -10.10 2.01 -0.05
CA THR A 76 -8.98 2.90 0.28
C THR A 76 -9.37 4.37 0.30
N LYS A 77 -9.09 5.04 1.43
CA LYS A 77 -9.13 6.50 1.58
C LYS A 77 -7.70 7.05 1.59
N GLN A 78 -7.46 8.10 0.80
CA GLN A 78 -6.19 8.83 0.76
C GLN A 78 -6.33 10.15 1.52
N GLN A 79 -5.33 10.48 2.34
CA GLN A 79 -5.19 11.77 2.99
C GLN A 79 -3.81 12.34 2.67
N ASN A 80 -3.78 13.51 2.03
CA ASN A 80 -2.52 14.15 1.62
C ASN A 80 -2.06 15.13 2.70
N PHE A 81 -0.80 15.01 3.11
CA PHE A 81 -0.09 15.97 3.93
C PHE A 81 1.05 16.58 3.11
N ILE A 82 1.62 17.69 3.60
CA ILE A 82 2.67 18.41 2.87
C ILE A 82 3.88 17.51 2.58
N LEU A 83 4.25 16.64 3.54
CA LEU A 83 5.47 15.82 3.45
C LEU A 83 5.20 14.35 3.14
N PHE A 84 3.98 13.86 3.36
CA PHE A 84 3.61 12.44 3.21
C PHE A 84 2.14 12.30 2.81
N SER A 85 1.72 11.09 2.45
CA SER A 85 0.31 10.75 2.31
C SER A 85 -0.02 9.54 3.18
N LEU A 86 -1.25 9.49 3.69
CA LEU A 86 -1.77 8.31 4.37
C LEU A 86 -2.79 7.62 3.48
N TYR A 87 -2.64 6.30 3.37
CA TYR A 87 -3.58 5.43 2.69
C TYR A 87 -4.17 4.48 3.71
N GLU A 88 -5.45 4.65 3.99
CA GLU A 88 -6.20 3.80 4.90
C GLU A 88 -7.08 2.87 4.09
N THR A 89 -6.86 1.56 4.20
CA THR A 89 -7.65 0.55 3.51
C THR A 89 -8.47 -0.25 4.52
N ASP A 90 -9.79 -0.15 4.42
CA ASP A 90 -10.74 -0.86 5.26
C ASP A 90 -11.02 -2.27 4.68
N LEU A 91 -10.35 -3.28 5.20
CA LEU A 91 -10.63 -4.70 4.88
C LEU A 91 -11.67 -5.26 5.84
N PRO A 92 -12.40 -6.34 5.47
CA PRO A 92 -13.51 -6.87 6.27
C PRO A 92 -13.21 -7.10 7.75
N ASN A 93 -11.98 -7.54 8.08
CA ASN A 93 -11.58 -7.89 9.44
C ASN A 93 -10.45 -7.01 10.00
N LYS A 94 -9.97 -6.02 9.23
CA LYS A 94 -8.79 -5.23 9.61
C LYS A 94 -8.72 -3.91 8.85
N LYS A 95 -8.37 -2.84 9.54
CA LYS A 95 -7.94 -1.59 8.91
C LYS A 95 -6.42 -1.62 8.72
N VAL A 96 -5.95 -1.36 7.50
CA VAL A 96 -4.53 -1.30 7.17
C VAL A 96 -4.17 0.14 6.80
N THR A 97 -3.18 0.70 7.49
CA THR A 97 -2.68 2.05 7.21
C THR A 97 -1.33 1.96 6.52
N THR A 98 -1.12 2.73 5.46
CA THR A 98 0.16 2.82 4.76
C THR A 98 0.57 4.28 4.65
N ILE A 99 1.80 4.58 5.07
CA ILE A 99 2.39 5.90 4.89
C ILE A 99 3.14 5.91 3.56
N ALA A 100 2.86 6.90 2.72
CA ALA A 100 3.68 7.22 1.58
C ALA A 100 4.56 8.43 1.88
N ALA A 101 5.86 8.24 1.93
CA ALA A 101 6.83 9.31 2.20
C ALA A 101 8.10 9.03 1.39
N PHE A 102 8.79 10.10 0.98
CA PHE A 102 10.06 10.00 0.25
C PHE A 102 9.97 9.08 -0.99
N GLY A 103 8.84 9.11 -1.71
CA GLY A 103 8.62 8.28 -2.91
C GLY A 103 8.34 6.79 -2.65
N ASN A 104 8.20 6.37 -1.38
CA ASN A 104 8.06 4.97 -0.99
C ASN A 104 6.79 4.72 -0.18
N PHE A 105 6.35 3.46 -0.12
CA PHE A 105 5.23 3.00 0.72
C PHE A 105 5.74 2.22 1.93
N HIS A 106 5.23 2.56 3.11
CA HIS A 106 5.50 1.88 4.37
C HIS A 106 4.16 1.42 4.96
N MET A 107 3.83 0.15 4.78
CA MET A 107 2.60 -0.45 5.28
C MET A 107 2.73 -0.79 6.77
N LEU A 108 1.87 -0.18 7.58
CA LEU A 108 1.79 -0.42 9.02
C LEU A 108 0.83 -1.59 9.23
N LYS A 109 1.38 -2.73 9.69
CA LYS A 109 0.64 -3.96 9.95
C LYS A 109 0.16 -4.00 11.40
#